data_AF-A0A9P9SSU8-F1
#
_entry.id   AF-A0A9P9SSU8-F1
#
_cell.length_a   1.000
_cell.length_b   1.000
_cell.length_c   1.000
_cell.angle_alpha   90.00
_cell.angle_beta   90.00
_cell.angle_gamma   90.00
#
_symmetry.space_group_name_H-M   'P 1'
#
loop_
_entity.id
_entity.type
_entity.pdbx_description
1 polymer ?
#
loop_
_entity_poly.entity_id
_entity_poly.type
_entity_poly.pdbx_seq_one_letter_code
_entity_poly.pdbx_strand_id
1 'polypeptide(L)'
;MASKYTDDASHNLPEVSPQQAQGYAYAITDSPAQSPPNSHPDVKAYYAPHAETYPEAQRPRQGWKRWWILALIGLFIAIISGLIGGFIGQSIQEVLESAPKPTASNAPVVSPLSTPSSGPSPTSLRAGSSATPTSVPDQGVVGTITVPKTGCDFPNSKDRKRVSNLTAFSRKAFTTICNSGWSGRADDIIALYTLTPSDCIEACLQFNGDPSNTRTCVGGGFIPSWVDQTVAQKALGGPPLNCYLKSGNSGIGDNDREDVGTEIVALCLDGKCNGIGTG
;
A
#
# COMPACT_ATOMS: atom_id res chain seq x y z
N MET A 1 -59.25 14.79 -5.30
CA MET A 1 -59.17 13.45 -5.95
C MET A 1 -57.76 13.29 -6.47
N ALA A 2 -57.07 12.20 -6.14
CA ALA A 2 -55.69 11.97 -6.60
C ALA A 2 -55.71 11.17 -7.91
N SER A 3 -54.83 11.49 -8.85
CA SER A 3 -54.69 10.71 -10.09
C SER A 3 -53.99 9.39 -9.82
N LYS A 4 -54.42 8.32 -10.50
CA LYS A 4 -53.65 7.07 -10.52
C LYS A 4 -52.41 7.27 -11.40
N TYR A 5 -51.25 6.98 -10.83
CA TYR A 5 -50.02 6.78 -11.61
C TYR A 5 -49.95 5.29 -11.97
N THR A 6 -49.94 4.97 -13.27
CA THR A 6 -49.65 3.64 -13.79
C THR A 6 -48.24 3.63 -14.34
N ASP A 7 -47.43 2.68 -13.89
CA ASP A 7 -46.02 2.59 -14.22
C ASP A 7 -45.78 1.56 -15.32
N ASP A 8 -45.81 2.02 -16.57
CA ASP A 8 -45.66 1.19 -17.78
C ASP A 8 -44.19 0.88 -18.15
N ALA A 9 -43.25 1.02 -17.21
CA ALA A 9 -41.81 0.82 -17.44
C ALA A 9 -41.41 -0.63 -17.84
N SER A 10 -42.32 -1.60 -17.80
CA SER A 10 -42.02 -3.03 -17.94
C SER A 10 -41.86 -3.55 -19.38
N HIS A 11 -42.23 -2.79 -20.42
CA HIS A 11 -42.49 -3.36 -21.76
C HIS A 11 -41.65 -2.80 -22.93
N ASN A 12 -40.67 -1.93 -22.69
CA ASN A 12 -39.78 -1.40 -23.73
C ASN A 12 -38.29 -1.39 -23.35
N LEU A 13 -37.83 -2.44 -22.67
CA LEU A 13 -36.39 -2.73 -22.61
C LEU A 13 -35.97 -3.49 -23.88
N PRO A 14 -34.93 -3.04 -24.61
CA PRO A 14 -34.47 -3.75 -25.81
C PRO A 14 -33.89 -5.12 -25.42
N GLU A 15 -34.26 -6.16 -26.17
CA GLU A 15 -33.78 -7.52 -25.92
C GLU A 15 -32.28 -7.64 -26.26
N VAL A 16 -31.44 -7.53 -25.23
CA VAL A 16 -29.98 -7.63 -25.37
C VAL A 16 -29.62 -9.09 -25.63
N SER A 17 -29.52 -9.45 -26.91
CA SER A 17 -29.14 -10.80 -27.34
C SER A 17 -27.77 -11.19 -26.77
N PRO A 18 -27.65 -12.34 -26.06
CA PRO A 18 -26.42 -12.75 -25.40
C PRO A 18 -25.40 -13.34 -26.39
N GLN A 19 -24.82 -12.48 -27.22
CA GLN A 19 -23.67 -12.82 -28.08
C GLN A 19 -22.42 -12.04 -27.68
N GLN A 20 -21.26 -12.64 -27.96
CA GLN A 20 -19.92 -12.17 -27.59
C GLN A 20 -19.75 -11.88 -26.09
N ALA A 21 -19.55 -12.97 -25.35
CA ALA A 21 -18.65 -12.92 -24.21
C ALA A 21 -17.28 -12.38 -24.70
N GLN A 22 -17.01 -11.11 -24.43
CA GLN A 22 -15.70 -10.49 -24.69
C GLN A 22 -14.70 -11.01 -23.66
N GLY A 23 -14.21 -12.23 -23.90
CA GLY A 23 -13.07 -12.76 -23.17
C GLY A 23 -11.90 -11.79 -23.31
N TYR A 24 -11.35 -11.33 -22.19
CA TYR A 24 -10.25 -10.38 -22.16
C TYR A 24 -9.00 -11.01 -22.79
N ALA A 25 -8.82 -10.75 -24.09
CA ALA A 25 -7.69 -11.23 -24.85
C ALA A 25 -6.43 -10.49 -24.41
N TYR A 26 -5.73 -11.05 -23.42
CA TYR A 26 -4.31 -10.76 -23.22
C TYR A 26 -3.61 -10.96 -24.58
N ALA A 27 -2.88 -9.95 -25.04
CA ALA A 27 -2.27 -9.98 -26.35
C ALA A 27 -1.10 -10.99 -26.40
N ILE A 28 -1.44 -12.27 -26.61
CA ILE A 28 -0.50 -13.26 -27.13
C ILE A 28 -0.14 -12.75 -28.52
N THR A 29 1.08 -12.21 -28.66
CA THR A 29 1.65 -11.94 -29.98
C THR A 29 1.90 -13.27 -30.67
N ASP A 30 0.95 -13.67 -31.51
CA ASP A 30 1.08 -14.81 -32.43
C ASP A 30 2.30 -14.59 -33.34
N SER A 31 3.44 -15.13 -32.92
CA SER A 31 4.62 -15.24 -33.78
C SER A 31 4.28 -16.23 -34.88
N PRO A 32 4.24 -15.83 -36.16
CA PRO A 32 3.72 -16.68 -37.22
C PRO A 32 4.60 -17.93 -37.37
N ALA A 33 3.98 -19.10 -37.21
CA ALA A 33 4.65 -20.39 -37.28
C ALA A 33 5.09 -20.72 -38.72
N GLN A 34 6.23 -20.19 -39.15
CA GLN A 34 6.93 -20.67 -40.34
C GLN A 34 7.59 -22.02 -40.05
N SER A 35 6.89 -23.09 -40.40
CA SER A 35 7.42 -24.46 -40.38
C SER A 35 8.37 -24.69 -41.58
N PRO A 36 9.67 -24.97 -41.37
CA PRO A 36 10.52 -25.53 -42.41
C PRO A 36 10.29 -27.05 -42.54
N PRO A 37 10.46 -27.65 -43.73
CA PRO A 37 10.34 -29.09 -43.91
C PRO A 37 11.54 -29.86 -43.34
N ASN A 38 11.32 -31.15 -43.06
CA ASN A 38 12.29 -32.08 -42.48
C ASN A 38 13.71 -31.99 -43.07
N SER A 39 14.68 -31.63 -42.23
CA SER A 39 16.03 -32.21 -42.30
C SER A 39 16.64 -32.25 -40.90
N HIS A 40 17.20 -33.41 -40.52
CA HIS A 40 17.96 -33.57 -39.28
C HIS A 40 19.41 -33.06 -39.49
N PRO A 41 19.88 -32.14 -38.64
CA PRO A 41 21.25 -32.16 -38.16
C PRO A 41 21.31 -32.79 -36.76
N ASP A 42 22.39 -33.53 -36.50
CA ASP A 42 22.79 -33.97 -35.16
C ASP A 42 23.30 -32.74 -34.38
N VAL A 43 22.39 -32.01 -33.73
CA VAL A 43 22.74 -30.85 -32.89
C VAL A 43 23.34 -31.35 -31.58
N LYS A 44 24.62 -31.73 -31.64
CA LYS A 44 25.47 -31.85 -30.46
C LYS A 44 25.53 -30.49 -29.77
N ALA A 45 24.76 -30.35 -28.70
CA ALA A 45 24.78 -29.20 -27.82
C ALA A 45 26.13 -29.10 -27.10
N TYR A 46 27.13 -28.59 -27.82
CA TYR A 46 28.34 -28.04 -27.23
C TYR A 46 27.93 -26.83 -26.37
N TYR A 47 27.62 -27.10 -25.11
CA TYR A 47 27.71 -26.09 -24.06
C TYR A 47 29.16 -25.64 -23.98
N ALA A 48 29.49 -24.61 -24.76
CA ALA A 48 30.72 -23.86 -24.55
C ALA A 48 30.68 -23.36 -23.09
N PRO A 49 31.71 -23.63 -22.28
CA PRO A 49 31.78 -23.05 -20.94
C PRO A 49 32.00 -21.55 -21.12
N HIS A 50 30.91 -20.79 -21.08
CA HIS A 50 30.95 -19.36 -20.92
C HIS A 50 31.57 -19.08 -19.56
N ALA A 51 32.88 -18.84 -19.56
CA ALA A 51 33.59 -18.27 -18.44
C ALA A 51 33.11 -16.82 -18.28
N GLU A 52 31.94 -16.67 -17.66
CA GLU A 52 31.36 -15.38 -17.30
C GLU A 52 32.36 -14.64 -16.42
N THR A 53 33.11 -13.75 -17.05
CA THR A 53 34.00 -12.82 -16.37
C THR A 53 33.08 -11.77 -15.76
N TYR A 54 32.49 -12.10 -14.61
CA TYR A 54 31.57 -11.24 -13.88
C TYR A 54 32.20 -9.85 -13.76
N PRO A 55 31.58 -8.79 -14.33
CA PRO A 55 32.09 -7.45 -14.16
C PRO A 55 31.91 -7.08 -12.69
N GLU A 56 32.99 -7.20 -11.91
CA GLU A 56 32.99 -6.92 -10.48
C GLU A 56 32.37 -5.54 -10.25
N ALA A 57 31.29 -5.50 -9.46
CA ALA A 57 30.41 -4.35 -9.38
C ALA A 57 31.11 -3.17 -8.68
N GLN A 58 31.90 -2.41 -9.45
CA GLN A 58 32.64 -1.24 -8.99
C GLN A 58 31.65 -0.22 -8.42
N ARG A 59 31.49 -0.21 -7.10
CA ARG A 59 30.70 0.79 -6.36
C ARG A 59 31.19 2.17 -6.79
N PRO A 60 30.39 2.98 -7.51
CA PRO A 60 30.88 4.23 -8.05
C PRO A 60 31.24 5.16 -6.88
N ARG A 61 32.52 5.55 -6.80
CA ARG A 61 33.05 6.49 -5.78
C ARG A 61 32.59 7.94 -6.03
N GLN A 62 31.30 8.13 -6.28
CA GLN A 62 30.66 9.39 -6.69
C GLN A 62 30.38 10.35 -5.51
N GLY A 63 31.10 10.18 -4.38
CA GLY A 63 30.79 10.85 -3.12
C GLY A 63 31.03 12.36 -3.11
N TRP A 64 32.06 12.86 -3.80
CA TRP A 64 32.52 14.25 -3.60
C TRP A 64 31.83 15.30 -4.49
N LYS A 65 31.62 15.00 -5.79
CA LYS A 65 30.98 15.96 -6.72
C LYS A 65 29.54 16.33 -6.31
N ARG A 66 28.82 15.44 -5.62
CA ARG A 66 27.43 15.68 -5.19
C ARG A 66 27.32 16.73 -4.06
N TRP A 67 28.34 16.85 -3.21
CA TRP A 67 28.37 17.86 -2.14
C TRP A 67 28.47 19.30 -2.68
N TRP A 68 29.29 19.52 -3.71
CA TRP A 68 29.42 20.84 -4.35
C TRP A 68 28.13 21.33 -5.00
N ILE A 69 27.32 20.41 -5.55
CA ILE A 69 26.00 20.75 -6.11
C ILE A 69 25.03 21.22 -5.01
N LEU A 70 25.02 20.53 -3.85
CA LEU A 70 24.19 20.94 -2.71
C LEU A 70 24.62 22.29 -2.14
N ALA A 71 25.93 22.57 -2.06
CA ALA A 71 26.46 23.86 -1.62
C ALA A 71 26.05 25.01 -2.56
N LEU A 72 26.10 24.79 -3.89
CA LEU A 72 25.64 25.77 -4.88
C LEU A 72 24.13 26.06 -4.78
N ILE A 73 23.30 25.03 -4.58
CA ILE A 73 21.86 25.19 -4.39
C ILE A 73 21.56 25.99 -3.12
N GLY A 74 22.24 25.68 -2.00
CA GLY A 74 22.10 26.42 -0.74
C GLY A 74 22.49 27.90 -0.87
N LEU A 75 23.60 28.20 -1.57
CA LEU A 75 24.02 29.57 -1.87
C LEU A 75 22.98 30.31 -2.71
N PHE A 76 22.40 29.66 -3.73
CA PHE A 76 21.40 30.28 -4.60
C PHE A 76 20.11 30.63 -3.84
N ILE A 77 19.66 29.75 -2.93
CA ILE A 77 18.52 29.99 -2.05
C ILE A 77 18.82 31.13 -1.06
N ALA A 78 20.04 31.21 -0.51
CA ALA A 78 20.46 32.29 0.38
C ALA A 78 20.46 33.67 -0.32
N ILE A 79 20.89 33.73 -1.60
CA ILE A 79 20.85 34.96 -2.39
C ILE A 79 19.40 35.40 -2.66
N ILE A 80 18.53 34.48 -3.08
CA ILE A 80 17.11 34.79 -3.36
C ILE A 80 16.37 35.24 -2.10
N SER A 81 16.56 34.54 -0.98
CA SER A 81 15.93 34.91 0.30
C SER A 81 16.45 36.23 0.87
N GLY A 82 17.75 36.52 0.73
CA GLY A 82 18.33 37.82 1.07
C GLY A 82 17.75 38.98 0.24
N LEU A 83 17.59 38.78 -1.07
CA LEU A 83 16.97 39.78 -1.96
C LEU A 83 15.51 40.05 -1.61
N ILE A 84 14.71 39.01 -1.32
CA ILE A 84 13.29 39.16 -0.96
C ILE A 84 13.13 39.78 0.43
N GLY A 85 13.91 39.30 1.42
CA GLY A 85 13.84 39.80 2.80
C GLY A 85 14.30 41.25 2.95
N GLY A 86 15.26 41.69 2.14
CA GLY A 86 15.81 43.05 2.19
C GLY A 86 14.78 44.17 1.95
N PHE A 87 13.75 43.93 1.13
CA PHE A 87 12.73 44.94 0.82
C PHE A 87 11.66 45.12 1.90
N ILE A 88 11.51 44.17 2.83
CA ILE A 88 10.46 44.23 3.88
C ILE A 88 10.93 45.05 5.09
N GLY A 89 12.24 45.21 5.28
CA GLY A 89 12.83 45.82 6.49
C GLY A 89 12.63 47.33 6.67
N GLN A 90 12.20 48.08 5.64
CA GLN A 90 12.12 49.55 5.70
C GLN A 90 10.76 50.14 6.10
N SER A 91 9.67 49.38 6.12
CA SER A 91 8.31 49.93 6.29
C SER A 91 7.74 49.90 7.72
N ILE A 92 8.50 49.41 8.71
CA ILE A 92 7.96 49.12 10.06
C ILE A 92 8.29 50.22 11.10
N GLN A 93 9.19 51.17 10.79
CA GLN A 93 9.61 52.19 11.77
C GLN A 93 8.55 53.27 12.10
N GLU A 94 7.52 53.47 11.26
CA GLU A 94 6.53 54.55 11.45
C GLU A 94 5.34 54.19 12.37
N VAL A 95 5.18 52.91 12.77
CA VAL A 95 3.97 52.44 13.49
C VAL A 95 4.08 52.54 15.02
N LEU A 96 5.26 52.85 15.56
CA LEU A 96 5.53 52.78 17.00
C LEU A 96 5.12 54.03 17.82
N GLU A 97 4.80 55.16 17.19
CA GLU A 97 4.44 56.41 17.89
C GLU A 97 2.92 56.62 18.14
N SER A 98 2.07 55.59 17.96
CA SER A 98 0.61 55.75 18.09
C SER A 98 -0.13 54.55 18.68
N ALA A 99 0.40 53.99 19.78
CA ALA A 99 -0.27 52.96 20.57
C ALA A 99 -0.91 53.53 21.87
N PRO A 100 -2.23 53.83 21.90
CA PRO A 100 -2.92 54.31 23.10
C PRO A 100 -3.11 53.21 24.17
N LYS A 101 -3.34 53.64 25.42
CA LYS A 101 -3.49 52.79 26.62
C LYS A 101 -4.47 51.61 26.44
N PRO A 102 -4.14 50.41 26.94
CA PRO A 102 -5.12 49.33 27.08
C PRO A 102 -6.08 49.60 28.25
N THR A 103 -7.38 49.60 27.98
CA THR A 103 -8.43 49.65 29.00
C THR A 103 -8.79 48.23 29.43
N ALA A 104 -8.68 47.91 30.72
CA ALA A 104 -9.09 46.62 31.26
C ALA A 104 -10.63 46.49 31.30
N SER A 105 -11.18 45.34 30.91
CA SER A 105 -12.62 45.06 31.03
C SER A 105 -12.92 43.57 31.25
N ASN A 106 -13.07 43.22 32.53
CA ASN A 106 -14.07 42.30 33.13
C ASN A 106 -14.45 40.96 32.44
N ALA A 107 -14.33 39.88 33.22
CA ALA A 107 -15.05 38.62 33.00
C ALA A 107 -16.53 38.70 33.46
N PRO A 108 -17.38 37.74 33.06
CA PRO A 108 -17.88 36.71 34.00
C PRO A 108 -17.83 35.28 33.38
N VAL A 109 -17.88 34.13 34.10
CA VAL A 109 -18.94 33.52 34.96
C VAL A 109 -20.28 33.41 34.19
N VAL A 110 -21.05 32.30 34.10
CA VAL A 110 -21.11 30.95 34.73
C VAL A 110 -21.03 29.85 33.60
N SER A 111 -21.39 28.55 33.66
CA SER A 111 -22.01 27.60 34.62
C SER A 111 -21.68 26.13 34.26
N PRO A 112 -21.83 25.14 35.17
CA PRO A 112 -21.73 23.70 34.87
C PRO A 112 -23.11 23.05 34.58
N LEU A 113 -23.13 21.84 33.99
CA LEU A 113 -24.30 20.95 34.00
C LEU A 113 -23.91 19.46 34.00
N SER A 114 -24.68 18.65 34.73
CA SER A 114 -24.39 17.24 35.04
C SER A 114 -25.38 16.28 34.37
N THR A 115 -24.93 15.09 33.95
CA THR A 115 -25.80 13.90 33.88
C THR A 115 -24.99 12.62 34.16
N PRO A 116 -25.36 11.78 35.14
CA PRO A 116 -24.84 10.43 35.29
C PRO A 116 -25.78 9.38 34.67
N SER A 117 -25.25 8.23 34.23
CA SER A 117 -26.03 6.98 34.14
C SER A 117 -25.12 5.76 34.21
N SER A 118 -25.29 4.95 35.26
CA SER A 118 -24.59 3.68 35.47
C SER A 118 -25.51 2.51 35.14
N GLY A 119 -25.05 1.55 34.32
CA GLY A 119 -25.83 0.36 33.96
C GLY A 119 -24.97 -0.91 33.89
N PRO A 120 -24.82 -1.67 34.99
CA PRO A 120 -24.26 -3.02 34.93
C PRO A 120 -25.32 -4.00 34.39
N SER A 121 -24.90 -4.98 33.58
CA SER A 121 -25.76 -6.11 33.18
C SER A 121 -24.92 -7.36 32.88
N PRO A 122 -25.52 -8.56 33.00
CA PRO A 122 -24.79 -9.70 33.55
C PRO A 122 -23.98 -10.52 32.54
N THR A 123 -22.93 -11.14 33.07
CA THR A 123 -22.16 -12.20 32.41
C THR A 123 -23.05 -13.34 31.95
N SER A 124 -22.94 -13.74 30.68
CA SER A 124 -23.50 -14.98 30.17
C SER A 124 -22.39 -15.85 29.56
N LEU A 125 -21.98 -16.87 30.30
CA LEU A 125 -21.00 -17.86 29.84
C LEU A 125 -21.68 -18.81 28.86
N ARG A 126 -21.38 -18.69 27.56
CA ARG A 126 -21.76 -19.67 26.54
C ARG A 126 -20.55 -20.17 25.78
N ALA A 127 -19.98 -21.29 26.26
CA ALA A 127 -19.08 -22.09 25.44
C ALA A 127 -19.87 -22.63 24.24
N GLY A 128 -19.53 -22.17 23.04
CA GLY A 128 -20.09 -22.63 21.78
C GLY A 128 -18.96 -22.87 20.79
N SER A 129 -18.89 -24.06 20.21
CA SER A 129 -17.86 -24.43 19.23
C SER A 129 -17.92 -23.49 18.03
N SER A 130 -16.86 -22.70 17.81
CA SER A 130 -16.77 -21.73 16.72
C SER A 130 -16.57 -22.43 15.38
N ALA A 131 -17.65 -23.00 14.83
CA ALA A 131 -17.72 -23.33 13.41
C ALA A 131 -17.63 -22.03 12.61
N THR A 132 -16.51 -21.83 11.91
CA THR A 132 -16.26 -20.63 11.11
C THR A 132 -17.38 -20.45 10.08
N PRO A 133 -18.09 -19.31 10.05
CA PRO A 133 -19.14 -19.10 9.06
C PRO A 133 -18.51 -18.94 7.67
N THR A 134 -18.59 -19.99 6.86
CA THR A 134 -18.29 -19.92 5.42
C THR A 134 -19.29 -18.95 4.79
N SER A 135 -18.87 -17.72 4.57
CA SER A 135 -19.69 -16.69 3.91
C SER A 135 -20.02 -17.13 2.50
N VAL A 136 -21.29 -17.45 2.25
CA VAL A 136 -21.81 -17.69 0.91
C VAL A 136 -21.59 -16.41 0.09
N PRO A 137 -20.95 -16.48 -1.09
CA PRO A 137 -20.76 -15.29 -1.92
C PRO A 137 -22.12 -14.80 -2.44
N ASP A 138 -22.41 -13.53 -2.18
CA ASP A 138 -23.67 -12.91 -2.57
C ASP A 138 -23.72 -12.73 -4.10
N GLN A 139 -24.60 -13.49 -4.77
CA GLN A 139 -24.56 -13.68 -6.22
C GLN A 139 -25.14 -12.48 -7.02
N GLY A 140 -25.54 -11.39 -6.35
CA GLY A 140 -26.14 -10.22 -6.99
C GLY A 140 -25.20 -9.08 -7.40
N VAL A 141 -23.98 -8.98 -6.84
CA VAL A 141 -23.14 -7.77 -6.98
C VAL A 141 -21.96 -7.99 -7.93
N VAL A 142 -22.16 -7.68 -9.21
CA VAL A 142 -21.08 -7.64 -10.21
C VAL A 142 -20.18 -6.42 -9.98
N GLY A 143 -18.91 -6.65 -9.64
CA GLY A 143 -17.83 -5.67 -9.80
C GLY A 143 -17.23 -5.05 -8.53
N THR A 144 -17.81 -5.24 -7.34
CA THR A 144 -17.20 -4.70 -6.10
C THR A 144 -16.10 -5.65 -5.61
N ILE A 145 -14.83 -5.31 -5.87
CA ILE A 145 -13.69 -6.06 -5.32
C ILE A 145 -13.69 -5.88 -3.79
N THR A 146 -13.80 -6.97 -3.05
CA THR A 146 -13.87 -6.91 -1.58
C THR A 146 -12.49 -6.66 -0.98
N VAL A 147 -12.41 -5.73 -0.02
CA VAL A 147 -11.17 -5.44 0.71
C VAL A 147 -10.75 -6.70 1.50
N PRO A 148 -9.53 -7.22 1.30
CA PRO A 148 -9.10 -8.47 1.91
C PRO A 148 -8.86 -8.29 3.42
N LYS A 149 -9.42 -9.20 4.23
CA LYS A 149 -9.24 -9.18 5.69
C LYS A 149 -7.82 -9.60 6.06
N THR A 150 -7.08 -8.70 6.73
CA THR A 150 -5.70 -8.92 7.21
C THR A 150 -5.63 -9.73 8.51
N GLY A 151 -6.71 -9.73 9.30
CA GLY A 151 -6.73 -10.23 10.69
C GLY A 151 -6.40 -9.15 11.73
N CYS A 152 -6.15 -7.92 11.28
CA CYS A 152 -6.00 -6.72 12.08
C CYS A 152 -7.37 -6.05 12.32
N ASP A 153 -7.47 -5.26 13.38
CA ASP A 153 -8.70 -4.54 13.77
C ASP A 153 -8.53 -3.03 13.56
N PHE A 154 -8.12 -2.64 12.34
CA PHE A 154 -7.95 -1.23 11.97
C PHE A 154 -9.31 -0.64 11.56
N PRO A 155 -9.65 0.61 11.94
CA PRO A 155 -8.88 1.57 12.74
C PRO A 155 -9.13 1.49 14.26
N ASN A 156 -9.85 0.47 14.75
CA ASN A 156 -10.31 0.40 16.15
C ASN A 156 -9.17 0.14 17.15
N SER A 157 -8.17 -0.64 16.74
CA SER A 157 -6.93 -0.94 17.46
C SER A 157 -5.73 -0.44 16.68
N LYS A 158 -4.75 0.13 17.40
CA LYS A 158 -3.45 0.56 16.89
C LYS A 158 -2.34 -0.42 17.22
N ASP A 159 -2.68 -1.53 17.87
CA ASP A 159 -1.74 -2.45 18.48
C ASP A 159 -0.97 -3.26 17.43
N ARG A 160 0.35 -3.39 17.60
CA ARG A 160 1.24 -4.09 16.65
C ARG A 160 1.18 -5.62 16.80
N LYS A 161 -0.05 -6.14 16.71
CA LYS A 161 -0.39 -7.56 16.78
C LYS A 161 0.24 -8.34 15.63
N ARG A 162 0.78 -9.52 15.94
CA ARG A 162 1.22 -10.51 14.94
C ARG A 162 0.10 -11.53 14.69
N VAL A 163 -0.22 -11.78 13.42
CA VAL A 163 -1.22 -12.76 12.98
C VAL A 163 -0.53 -13.77 12.07
N SER A 164 -0.47 -15.03 12.50
CA SER A 164 0.09 -16.12 11.69
C SER A 164 -0.95 -16.57 10.65
N ASN A 165 -0.53 -16.62 9.39
CA ASN A 165 -1.36 -17.00 8.24
C ASN A 165 -0.65 -18.07 7.41
N LEU A 166 -1.41 -18.76 6.55
CA LEU A 166 -0.88 -19.61 5.48
C LEU A 166 -1.23 -18.98 4.13
N THR A 167 -0.36 -19.08 3.15
CA THR A 167 -0.70 -18.72 1.77
C THR A 167 -1.77 -19.65 1.20
N ALA A 168 -2.56 -19.14 0.25
CA ALA A 168 -3.68 -19.86 -0.33
C ALA A 168 -3.23 -21.07 -1.16
N PHE A 169 -2.16 -20.92 -1.96
CA PHE A 169 -1.74 -21.89 -2.97
C PHE A 169 -0.62 -22.81 -2.48
N SER A 170 0.56 -22.27 -2.16
CA SER A 170 1.74 -23.03 -1.71
C SER A 170 1.70 -23.45 -0.23
N ARG A 171 0.67 -23.00 0.51
CA ARG A 171 0.40 -23.30 1.93
C ARG A 171 1.56 -22.96 2.86
N LYS A 172 2.40 -22.00 2.50
CA LYS A 172 3.56 -21.56 3.29
C LYS A 172 3.13 -20.64 4.42
N ALA A 173 3.80 -20.73 5.56
CA ALA A 173 3.54 -19.86 6.70
C ALA A 173 4.11 -18.46 6.48
N PHE A 174 3.34 -17.45 6.89
CA PHE A 174 3.77 -16.06 6.95
C PHE A 174 3.11 -15.34 8.14
N THR A 175 3.75 -14.28 8.64
CA THR A 175 3.16 -13.40 9.66
C THR A 175 2.67 -12.12 9.00
N THR A 176 1.41 -11.74 9.23
CA THR A 176 0.94 -10.36 9.07
C THR A 176 1.23 -9.61 10.37
N ILE A 177 1.97 -8.51 10.32
CA ILE A 177 2.19 -7.61 11.47
C ILE A 177 1.29 -6.38 11.28
N CYS A 178 0.36 -6.21 12.21
CA CYS A 178 -0.65 -5.15 12.19
C CYS A 178 -0.07 -3.77 12.52
N ASN A 179 -0.75 -2.72 12.04
CA ASN A 179 -0.40 -1.30 12.19
C ASN A 179 1.12 -1.04 12.04
N SER A 180 1.73 -1.62 11.01
CA SER A 180 3.18 -1.64 10.80
C SER A 180 3.51 -1.41 9.33
N GLY A 181 4.12 -0.26 9.03
CA GLY A 181 4.58 0.09 7.69
C GLY A 181 6.01 -0.37 7.40
N TRP A 182 6.38 -0.37 6.12
CA TRP A 182 7.76 -0.58 5.68
C TRP A 182 8.37 0.74 5.22
N SER A 183 9.01 1.43 6.15
CA SER A 183 9.77 2.64 5.88
C SER A 183 10.95 2.36 4.92
N GLY A 184 11.28 3.36 4.10
CA GLY A 184 12.43 3.31 3.19
C GLY A 184 12.22 2.52 1.89
N ARG A 185 12.87 3.02 0.83
CA ARG A 185 12.90 2.39 -0.52
C ARG A 185 14.19 1.61 -0.82
N ALA A 186 15.13 1.56 0.11
CA ALA A 186 16.41 0.87 -0.09
C ALA A 186 16.23 -0.65 -0.24
N ASP A 187 15.31 -1.20 0.55
CA ASP A 187 14.97 -2.63 0.58
C ASP A 187 13.96 -3.04 -0.51
N ASP A 188 13.41 -2.10 -1.30
CA ASP A 188 12.43 -2.41 -2.36
C ASP A 188 13.05 -3.32 -3.44
N ILE A 189 12.33 -4.40 -3.76
CA ILE A 189 12.64 -5.32 -4.86
C ILE A 189 11.79 -4.95 -6.07
N ILE A 190 10.46 -5.02 -5.91
CA ILE A 190 9.45 -4.74 -6.92
C ILE A 190 8.14 -4.37 -6.23
N ALA A 191 7.34 -3.52 -6.87
CA ALA A 191 5.97 -3.22 -6.46
C ALA A 191 4.99 -3.80 -7.49
N LEU A 192 3.90 -4.40 -7.02
CA LEU A 192 2.88 -5.04 -7.84
C LEU A 192 1.46 -4.79 -7.26
N TYR A 193 0.45 -5.11 -8.06
CA TYR A 193 -0.94 -5.16 -7.63
C TYR A 193 -1.33 -6.61 -7.32
N THR A 194 -1.98 -6.83 -6.17
CA THR A 194 -2.41 -8.14 -5.67
C THR A 194 -3.77 -8.03 -4.99
N LEU A 195 -4.58 -9.09 -5.05
CA LEU A 195 -5.92 -9.08 -4.44
C LEU A 195 -5.89 -9.37 -2.94
N THR A 196 -4.91 -10.13 -2.45
CA THR A 196 -4.81 -10.51 -1.03
C THR A 196 -3.37 -10.44 -0.49
N PRO A 197 -3.19 -10.37 0.84
CA PRO A 197 -1.89 -10.57 1.49
C PRO A 197 -1.21 -11.89 1.12
N SER A 198 -1.99 -12.95 0.86
CA SER A 198 -1.46 -14.24 0.42
C SER A 198 -0.72 -14.09 -0.91
N ASP A 199 -1.33 -13.46 -1.91
CA ASP A 199 -0.77 -13.37 -3.26
C ASP A 199 0.51 -12.52 -3.28
N CYS A 200 0.58 -11.50 -2.42
CA CYS A 200 1.80 -10.72 -2.19
C CYS A 200 2.95 -11.58 -1.63
N ILE A 201 2.65 -12.53 -0.74
CA ILE A 201 3.64 -13.49 -0.23
C ILE A 201 3.95 -14.61 -1.24
N GLU A 202 2.99 -15.08 -2.04
CA GLU A 202 3.27 -16.03 -3.13
C GLU A 202 4.22 -15.41 -4.17
N ALA A 203 4.05 -14.13 -4.52
CA ALA A 203 5.01 -13.40 -5.36
C ALA A 203 6.41 -13.31 -4.72
N CYS A 204 6.49 -13.10 -3.41
CA CYS A 204 7.74 -13.13 -2.65
C CYS A 204 8.43 -14.51 -2.66
N LEU A 205 7.63 -15.59 -2.58
CA LEU A 205 8.10 -16.97 -2.65
C LEU A 205 8.56 -17.34 -4.07
N GLN A 206 7.81 -16.93 -5.10
CA GLN A 206 8.17 -17.16 -6.50
C GLN A 206 9.45 -16.41 -6.88
N PHE A 207 9.62 -15.15 -6.44
CA PHE A 207 10.85 -14.39 -6.61
C PHE A 207 12.07 -15.11 -5.99
N ASN A 208 11.90 -15.71 -4.81
CA ASN A 208 12.93 -16.52 -4.14
C ASN A 208 13.19 -17.89 -4.81
N GLY A 209 12.37 -18.32 -5.77
CA GLY A 209 12.54 -19.57 -6.51
C GLY A 209 13.48 -19.46 -7.72
N ASP A 210 13.75 -18.25 -8.20
CA ASP A 210 14.62 -17.99 -9.35
C ASP A 210 16.09 -17.79 -8.89
N PRO A 211 17.04 -18.66 -9.29
CA PRO A 211 18.43 -18.59 -8.86
C PRO A 211 19.22 -17.40 -9.45
N SER A 212 18.67 -16.67 -10.42
CA SER A 212 19.29 -15.45 -10.95
C SER A 212 19.11 -14.23 -10.04
N ASN A 213 18.19 -14.28 -9.07
CA ASN A 213 17.91 -13.17 -8.19
C ASN A 213 19.01 -12.94 -7.15
N THR A 214 19.75 -11.85 -7.32
CA THR A 214 20.83 -11.38 -6.41
C THR A 214 20.34 -10.85 -5.05
N ARG A 215 19.03 -10.86 -4.81
CA ARG A 215 18.38 -10.47 -3.55
C ARG A 215 17.44 -11.58 -3.11
N THR A 216 17.25 -11.75 -1.81
CA THR A 216 16.20 -12.62 -1.24
C THR A 216 15.04 -11.75 -0.78
N CYS A 217 13.81 -12.07 -1.19
CA CYS A 217 12.60 -11.48 -0.63
C CYS A 217 12.36 -12.00 0.79
N VAL A 218 12.21 -11.08 1.74
CA VAL A 218 11.96 -11.33 3.17
C VAL A 218 10.46 -11.27 3.49
N GLY A 219 9.71 -10.51 2.68
CA GLY A 219 8.29 -10.24 2.87
C GLY A 219 7.86 -9.07 1.98
N GLY A 220 6.81 -8.36 2.37
CA GLY A 220 6.40 -7.14 1.70
C GLY A 220 5.41 -6.28 2.48
N GLY A 221 5.42 -4.98 2.21
CA GLY A 221 4.38 -4.07 2.71
C GLY A 221 3.11 -4.23 1.87
N PHE A 222 1.96 -4.34 2.54
CA PHE A 222 0.66 -4.49 1.87
C PHE A 222 -0.36 -3.49 2.41
N ILE A 223 -1.20 -2.95 1.52
CA ILE A 223 -2.17 -1.88 1.81
C ILE A 223 -3.57 -2.32 1.35
N PRO A 224 -4.42 -2.84 2.26
CA PRO A 224 -5.67 -3.51 1.88
C PRO A 224 -6.69 -2.61 1.16
N SER A 225 -6.80 -1.34 1.55
CA SER A 225 -7.72 -0.38 0.93
C SER A 225 -7.35 -0.03 -0.52
N TRP A 226 -6.09 -0.25 -0.91
CA TRP A 226 -5.57 0.00 -2.26
C TRP A 226 -5.84 -1.14 -3.25
N VAL A 227 -6.67 -2.11 -2.85
CA VAL A 227 -7.40 -2.98 -3.80
C VAL A 227 -8.43 -2.16 -4.61
N ASP A 228 -8.93 -1.03 -4.08
CA ASP A 228 -9.50 0.01 -4.95
C ASP A 228 -8.37 0.83 -5.59
N GLN A 229 -8.17 0.61 -6.89
CA GLN A 229 -7.16 1.30 -7.68
C GLN A 229 -7.38 2.83 -7.72
N THR A 230 -8.62 3.30 -7.59
CA THR A 230 -8.97 4.74 -7.55
C THR A 230 -8.40 5.40 -6.29
N VAL A 231 -8.54 4.73 -5.14
CA VAL A 231 -7.98 5.16 -3.86
C VAL A 231 -6.46 5.12 -3.91
N ALA A 232 -5.89 4.03 -4.42
CA ALA A 232 -4.45 3.84 -4.56
C ALA A 232 -3.81 4.92 -5.46
N GLN A 233 -4.35 5.14 -6.66
CA GLN A 233 -3.87 6.14 -7.62
C GLN A 233 -3.95 7.56 -7.03
N LYS A 234 -5.05 7.90 -6.34
CA LYS A 234 -5.23 9.19 -5.66
C LYS A 234 -4.23 9.39 -4.51
N ALA A 235 -3.90 8.33 -3.77
CA ALA A 235 -2.97 8.38 -2.63
C ALA A 235 -1.48 8.30 -3.02
N LEU A 236 -1.17 7.83 -4.24
CA LEU A 236 0.20 7.71 -4.76
C LEU A 236 0.59 8.78 -5.79
N GLY A 237 -0.38 9.35 -6.52
CA GLY A 237 -0.08 10.18 -7.69
C GLY A 237 0.60 9.40 -8.83
N GLY A 238 0.37 8.08 -8.88
CA GLY A 238 1.12 7.13 -9.72
C GLY A 238 0.38 5.80 -9.90
N PRO A 239 1.08 4.73 -10.33
CA PRO A 239 0.43 3.44 -10.58
C PRO A 239 -0.16 2.84 -9.28
N PRO A 240 -1.36 2.23 -9.32
CA PRO A 240 -2.06 1.73 -8.15
C PRO A 240 -1.49 0.38 -7.68
N LEU A 241 -0.32 0.40 -7.07
CA LEU A 241 0.38 -0.78 -6.57
C LEU A 241 0.14 -0.89 -5.06
N ASN A 242 -0.25 -2.08 -4.59
CA ASN A 242 -0.65 -2.29 -3.18
C ASN A 242 0.21 -3.34 -2.45
N CYS A 243 1.10 -4.03 -3.14
CA CYS A 243 2.09 -4.96 -2.60
C CYS A 243 3.50 -4.51 -2.99
N TYR A 244 4.38 -4.38 -2.00
CA TYR A 244 5.77 -3.92 -2.16
C TYR A 244 6.71 -4.97 -1.60
N LEU A 245 7.37 -5.76 -2.46
CA LEU A 245 8.29 -6.82 -2.03
C LEU A 245 9.60 -6.23 -1.50
N LYS A 246 10.06 -6.76 -0.36
CA LYS A 246 11.17 -6.20 0.43
C LYS A 246 12.27 -7.23 0.66
N SER A 247 13.52 -6.79 0.55
CA SER A 247 14.72 -7.61 0.75
C SER A 247 15.26 -7.60 2.18
N GLY A 248 14.75 -6.70 3.04
CA GLY A 248 15.16 -6.53 4.44
C GLY A 248 13.98 -6.25 5.35
N ASN A 249 14.12 -6.63 6.63
CA ASN A 249 13.16 -6.34 7.70
C ASN A 249 13.48 -5.04 8.47
N SER A 250 14.61 -4.40 8.14
CA SER A 250 15.12 -3.13 8.68
C SER A 250 14.14 -1.97 8.61
N GLY A 251 13.27 -1.96 7.60
CA GLY A 251 12.27 -0.90 7.42
C GLY A 251 10.98 -1.04 8.22
N ILE A 252 10.73 -2.15 8.94
CA ILE A 252 9.42 -2.41 9.56
C ILE A 252 9.21 -1.55 10.82
N GLY A 253 8.61 -0.37 10.62
CA GLY A 253 8.21 0.55 11.67
C GLY A 253 6.73 0.42 12.04
N ASP A 254 6.21 1.46 12.68
CA ASP A 254 4.78 1.65 12.91
C ASP A 254 4.07 2.06 11.59
N ASN A 255 2.75 2.24 11.58
CA ASN A 255 2.01 2.67 10.39
C ASN A 255 2.21 4.17 10.10
N ASP A 256 2.91 4.50 9.02
CA ASP A 256 3.20 5.88 8.60
C ASP A 256 2.03 6.57 7.85
N ARG A 257 0.86 5.93 7.77
CA ARG A 257 -0.37 6.46 7.14
C ARG A 257 -1.63 6.35 8.00
N GLU A 258 -1.45 6.25 9.31
CA GLU A 258 -2.55 6.29 10.28
C GLU A 258 -3.29 7.65 10.25
N ASP A 259 -2.58 8.74 9.95
CA ASP A 259 -3.08 10.11 9.82
C ASP A 259 -4.12 10.26 8.68
N VAL A 260 -3.90 9.58 7.56
CA VAL A 260 -4.82 9.50 6.42
C VAL A 260 -5.77 8.29 6.51
N GLY A 261 -5.92 7.69 7.70
CA GLY A 261 -6.88 6.61 7.96
C GLY A 261 -6.66 5.36 7.11
N THR A 262 -5.42 5.06 6.72
CA THR A 262 -5.07 3.94 5.86
C THR A 262 -4.39 2.82 6.65
N GLU A 263 -4.93 1.60 6.57
CA GLU A 263 -4.27 0.41 7.11
C GLU A 263 -3.02 0.08 6.28
N ILE A 264 -1.86 -0.05 6.93
CA ILE A 264 -0.68 -0.72 6.36
C ILE A 264 -0.30 -1.90 7.25
N VAL A 265 -0.03 -3.04 6.61
CA VAL A 265 0.47 -4.24 7.27
C VAL A 265 1.81 -4.68 6.67
N ALA A 266 2.70 -5.15 7.53
CA ALA A 266 3.95 -5.75 7.14
C ALA A 266 3.79 -7.27 7.06
N LEU A 267 3.86 -7.83 5.86
CA LEU A 267 3.81 -9.27 5.62
C LEU A 267 5.22 -9.84 5.64
N CYS A 268 5.47 -10.88 6.44
CA CYS A 268 6.78 -11.46 6.63
C CYS A 268 6.77 -12.97 6.42
N LEU A 269 7.70 -13.48 5.63
CA LEU A 269 7.95 -14.92 5.54
C LEU A 269 8.34 -15.49 6.92
N ASP A 270 7.95 -16.75 7.16
CA ASP A 270 8.24 -17.41 8.43
C ASP A 270 9.74 -17.40 8.78
N GLY A 271 10.03 -17.16 10.06
CA GLY A 271 11.39 -16.97 10.60
C GLY A 271 12.16 -15.74 10.10
N LYS A 272 11.67 -14.93 9.15
CA LYS A 272 12.43 -13.80 8.56
C LYS A 272 12.28 -12.46 9.30
N CYS A 273 11.27 -12.30 10.15
CA CYS A 273 11.00 -11.07 10.91
C CYS A 273 10.84 -11.35 12.40
N ASN A 274 11.85 -11.96 13.02
CA ASN A 274 11.83 -12.30 14.45
C ASN A 274 12.07 -11.02 15.30
N GLY A 275 11.43 -10.93 16.48
CA GLY A 275 11.56 -9.80 17.42
C GLY A 275 10.77 -8.53 17.07
N ILE A 276 10.30 -8.36 15.84
CA ILE A 276 9.56 -7.17 15.40
C ILE A 276 8.08 -7.27 15.83
N GLY A 277 7.51 -6.22 16.44
CA GLY A 277 6.13 -6.24 16.93
C GLY A 277 5.93 -7.24 18.09
N THR A 278 6.74 -7.12 19.13
CA THR A 278 6.68 -7.95 20.36
C THR A 278 6.75 -7.09 21.64
N GLY A 279 6.19 -5.87 21.57
CA GLY A 279 6.01 -4.98 22.72
C GLY A 279 4.68 -5.19 23.42
#